data_AF-A0A6J8B9K8-F1
#
_entry.id   AF-A0A6J8B9K8-F1
#
_cell.length_a   1.000
_cell.length_b   1.000
_cell.length_c   1.000
_cell.angle_alpha   90.00
_cell.angle_beta   90.00
_cell.angle_gamma   90.00
#
_symmetry.space_group_name_H-M   'P 1'
#
loop_
_entity.id
_entity.type
_entity.pdbx_description
1 polymer ?
#
loop_
_entity_poly.entity_id
_entity_poly.type
_entity_poly.pdbx_seq_one_letter_code
_entity_poly.pdbx_strand_id
1 'polypeptide(L)'
;MCMDQHRVCTTNRDVVDIAKPNDRFLKYLLNPFTGRDPTLNRRILRSANSEVVYGPSYYGFYCVRYTKITDYSYYYYLDSNVEPDAGSVRMSFVEESVANAGVTISSVCNPTSGPSAEEFHVLVKENQQANVKQWFPDALLGVYAYTVTDASTSGICGTGSVWDDCSNRTTVSFNYTQCSTTMFDSTDGELYATKYITSGSTSYVIIINADSTTSTRFTCLAVSGSSVSSNPGSCEKGQSATARTSDAASVLISLSAYAFTSASVASSSSSNVGIIAGVIVVLIILIAGAIGGFIFYHKYKKKPFPWQKSKVQNGSEENAEKPAIDPASPKVVVDIQTPKEKNNSLPPIEKPVPPLDENKNQPLPSITRT
;
A
#
# COMPACT_ATOMS: atom_id res chain seq x y z
N MET A 1 15.90 -21.15 43.93
CA MET A 1 16.56 -20.02 44.62
C MET A 1 17.77 -19.64 43.77
N CYS A 2 17.70 -18.44 43.18
CA CYS A 2 18.65 -17.77 42.28
C CYS A 2 19.02 -18.49 40.96
N MET A 3 18.21 -18.23 39.93
CA MET A 3 18.53 -18.40 38.51
C MET A 3 19.43 -17.25 38.05
N ASP A 4 20.65 -17.57 37.64
CA ASP A 4 21.56 -16.65 36.96
C ASP A 4 21.21 -16.67 35.46
N GLN A 5 20.29 -15.79 35.07
CA GLN A 5 19.95 -15.51 33.68
C GLN A 5 21.03 -14.59 33.10
N HIS A 6 22.04 -15.15 32.43
CA HIS A 6 22.71 -14.51 31.29
C HIS A 6 23.67 -15.51 30.63
N ARG A 7 23.64 -15.53 29.30
CA ARG A 7 24.39 -16.40 28.36
C ARG A 7 23.72 -17.73 28.02
N VAL A 8 22.54 -17.64 27.40
CA VAL A 8 22.31 -18.50 26.23
C VAL A 8 22.74 -17.68 25.02
N CYS A 9 23.70 -18.23 24.30
CA CYS A 9 24.44 -17.61 23.21
C CYS A 9 23.50 -17.16 22.07
N THR A 10 23.18 -15.87 22.01
CA THR A 10 22.86 -15.18 20.75
C THR A 10 24.13 -14.50 20.22
N THR A 11 25.16 -15.31 19.96
CA THR A 11 26.28 -14.90 19.10
C THR A 11 26.10 -15.55 17.73
N ASN A 12 25.06 -15.12 17.03
CA ASN A 12 25.04 -15.01 15.58
C ASN A 12 23.82 -14.17 15.18
N ARG A 13 24.06 -13.18 14.33
CA ARG A 13 23.08 -12.30 13.69
C ARG A 13 22.20 -13.03 12.66
N ASP A 14 21.77 -14.25 12.99
CA ASP A 14 20.95 -15.14 12.15
C ASP A 14 19.76 -15.73 12.91
N VAL A 15 19.41 -15.18 14.08
CA VAL A 15 18.00 -15.18 14.46
C VAL A 15 17.32 -14.43 13.32
N VAL A 16 16.40 -15.11 12.63
CA VAL A 16 15.66 -14.56 11.50
C VAL A 16 15.02 -13.27 11.97
N ASP A 17 15.72 -12.15 11.76
CA ASP A 17 15.20 -10.81 11.71
C ASP A 17 14.13 -10.91 10.63
N ILE A 18 12.90 -11.19 11.02
CA ILE A 18 11.74 -11.15 10.13
C ILE A 18 11.52 -9.71 9.62
N ALA A 19 12.29 -8.73 10.13
CA ALA A 19 12.42 -7.37 9.60
C ALA A 19 13.54 -7.18 8.55
N LYS A 20 14.39 -8.18 8.27
CA LYS A 20 15.36 -8.16 7.15
C LYS A 20 14.91 -9.15 6.07
N PRO A 21 14.18 -8.68 5.05
CA PRO A 21 13.70 -9.54 3.99
C PRO A 21 14.86 -9.85 3.04
N ASN A 22 15.62 -10.90 3.33
CA ASN A 22 16.37 -11.58 2.27
C ASN A 22 15.38 -12.49 1.51
N ASP A 23 15.44 -12.45 0.18
CA ASP A 23 14.67 -13.19 -0.85
C ASP A 23 14.38 -14.68 -0.51
N ARG A 24 15.16 -15.27 0.40
CA ARG A 24 15.00 -16.63 0.94
C ARG A 24 13.64 -16.86 1.61
N PHE A 25 13.09 -15.93 2.39
CA PHE A 25 11.83 -16.19 3.13
C PHE A 25 10.62 -16.29 2.20
N LEU A 26 10.50 -15.39 1.23
CA LEU A 26 9.48 -15.48 0.18
C LEU A 26 9.66 -16.78 -0.62
N LYS A 27 10.90 -17.13 -0.97
CA LYS A 27 11.22 -18.39 -1.64
C LYS A 27 10.78 -19.60 -0.81
N TYR A 28 10.92 -19.59 0.51
CA TYR A 28 10.45 -20.68 1.39
C TYR A 28 8.92 -20.76 1.49
N LEU A 29 8.21 -19.63 1.51
CA LEU A 29 6.74 -19.61 1.44
C LEU A 29 6.22 -20.12 0.08
N LEU A 30 6.98 -19.88 -0.98
CA LEU A 30 6.65 -20.29 -2.34
C LEU A 30 7.19 -21.69 -2.70
N ASN A 31 8.09 -22.27 -1.91
CA ASN A 31 8.70 -23.58 -2.17
C ASN A 31 7.70 -24.74 -1.95
N PRO A 32 7.80 -25.85 -2.70
CA PRO A 32 6.92 -27.01 -2.55
C PRO A 32 7.39 -28.01 -1.48
N PHE A 33 8.61 -27.88 -0.93
CA PHE A 33 9.21 -28.86 -0.01
C PHE A 33 8.81 -28.72 1.47
N THR A 34 8.04 -27.68 1.81
CA THR A 34 7.50 -27.48 3.16
C THR A 34 6.07 -28.00 3.22
N GLY A 35 5.70 -28.62 4.35
CA GLY A 35 4.31 -29.03 4.61
C GLY A 35 3.35 -27.90 4.24
N ARG A 36 2.42 -28.18 3.33
CA ARG A 36 1.51 -27.20 2.73
C ARG A 36 0.07 -27.64 2.93
N ASP A 37 -0.74 -26.72 3.42
CA ASP A 37 -2.18 -26.81 3.26
C ASP A 37 -2.64 -25.65 2.35
N PRO A 38 -2.92 -25.91 1.06
CA PRO A 38 -3.34 -24.88 0.13
C PRO A 38 -4.78 -24.41 0.41
N THR A 39 -5.60 -25.18 1.14
CA THR A 39 -6.98 -24.81 1.44
C THR A 39 -7.06 -23.76 2.55
N LEU A 40 -6.10 -23.80 3.49
CA LEU A 40 -6.04 -22.88 4.63
C LEU A 40 -4.94 -21.81 4.49
N ASN A 41 -4.25 -21.75 3.35
CA ASN A 41 -3.07 -20.91 3.13
C ASN A 41 -2.03 -21.02 4.27
N ARG A 42 -1.75 -22.26 4.70
CA ARG A 42 -0.79 -22.56 5.78
C ARG A 42 0.48 -23.22 5.25
N ARG A 43 1.60 -22.89 5.90
CA ARG A 43 2.94 -23.42 5.64
C ARG A 43 3.66 -23.72 6.94
N ILE A 44 4.49 -24.74 6.94
CA ILE A 44 5.44 -24.99 8.02
C ILE A 44 6.83 -24.55 7.60
N LEU A 45 7.50 -23.77 8.42
CA LEU A 45 8.93 -23.46 8.29
C LEU A 45 9.66 -24.12 9.45
N ARG A 46 10.72 -24.88 9.13
CA ARG A 46 11.56 -25.56 10.13
C ARG A 46 12.86 -24.78 10.33
N SER A 47 13.37 -24.76 11.56
CA SER A 47 14.72 -24.27 11.85
C SER A 47 15.77 -25.06 11.05
N ALA A 48 16.90 -24.40 10.74
CA ALA A 48 17.99 -25.05 10.02
C ALA A 48 18.70 -26.10 10.90
N ASN A 49 18.82 -25.80 12.19
CA ASN A 49 19.51 -26.61 13.19
C ASN A 49 18.52 -27.06 14.28
N SER A 50 18.83 -28.18 14.92
CA SER A 50 18.21 -28.59 16.19
C SER A 50 18.98 -28.04 17.38
N GLU A 51 18.28 -27.84 18.48
CA GLU A 51 18.84 -27.36 19.76
C GLU A 51 18.68 -28.43 20.84
N VAL A 52 19.70 -28.61 21.68
CA VAL A 52 19.66 -29.58 22.79
C VAL A 52 19.07 -28.92 24.03
N VAL A 53 17.93 -29.43 24.49
CA VAL A 53 17.24 -28.93 25.69
C VAL A 53 17.14 -30.07 26.69
N TYR A 54 17.97 -30.02 27.75
CA TYR A 54 18.02 -31.04 28.81
C TYR A 54 18.26 -32.49 28.32
N GLY A 55 18.98 -32.66 27.21
CA GLY A 55 19.40 -33.97 26.68
C GLY A 55 18.84 -34.26 25.28
N PRO A 56 17.51 -34.25 25.07
CA PRO A 56 16.93 -34.39 23.73
C PRO A 56 17.20 -33.18 22.84
N SER A 57 17.25 -33.43 21.53
CA SER A 57 17.39 -32.38 20.49
C SER A 57 16.03 -32.04 19.90
N TYR A 58 15.75 -30.77 19.67
CA TYR A 58 14.48 -30.27 19.15
C TYR A 58 14.68 -29.36 17.95
N TYR A 59 13.80 -29.47 16.95
CA TYR A 59 13.66 -28.45 15.91
C TYR A 59 12.56 -27.46 16.27
N GLY A 60 12.80 -26.19 15.96
CA GLY A 60 11.78 -25.15 16.02
C GLY A 60 10.98 -25.11 14.72
N PHE A 61 9.67 -24.95 14.84
CA PHE A 61 8.77 -24.83 13.69
C PHE A 61 7.88 -23.58 13.81
N TYR A 62 7.81 -22.81 12.72
CA TYR A 62 6.82 -21.76 12.54
C TYR A 62 5.69 -22.27 11.67
N CYS A 63 4.45 -22.24 12.17
CA CYS A 63 3.29 -22.27 11.31
C CYS A 63 3.01 -20.87 10.77
N VAL A 64 2.99 -20.71 9.45
CA VAL A 64 2.70 -19.44 8.80
C VAL A 64 1.37 -19.54 8.06
N ARG A 65 0.39 -18.72 8.47
CA ARG A 65 -0.85 -18.51 7.73
C ARG A 65 -0.75 -17.20 6.97
N TYR A 66 -0.69 -17.26 5.65
CA TYR A 66 -0.39 -16.10 4.80
C TYR A 66 -1.56 -15.73 3.90
N THR A 67 -1.59 -14.49 3.44
CA THR A 67 -2.58 -13.99 2.49
C THR A 67 -1.89 -12.99 1.57
N LYS A 68 -2.16 -13.13 0.28
CA LYS A 68 -1.62 -12.24 -0.75
C LYS A 68 -2.27 -10.86 -0.63
N ILE A 69 -1.46 -9.82 -0.68
CA ILE A 69 -1.94 -8.43 -0.77
C ILE A 69 -1.84 -7.98 -2.23
N THR A 70 -0.64 -8.09 -2.81
CA THR A 70 -0.34 -7.78 -4.21
C THR A 70 0.49 -8.91 -4.82
N ASP A 71 0.90 -8.78 -6.08
CA ASP A 71 1.88 -9.70 -6.68
C ASP A 71 3.27 -9.65 -6.02
N TYR A 72 3.54 -8.59 -5.25
CA TYR A 72 4.83 -8.33 -4.63
C TYR A 72 4.79 -8.30 -3.10
N SER A 73 3.62 -8.54 -2.49
CA SER A 73 3.48 -8.52 -1.04
C SER A 73 2.45 -9.51 -0.50
N TYR A 74 2.75 -9.97 0.71
CA TYR A 74 1.92 -10.86 1.50
C TYR A 74 1.87 -10.34 2.93
N TYR A 75 0.75 -10.50 3.62
CA TYR A 75 0.77 -10.48 5.08
C TYR A 75 0.61 -11.89 5.61
N TYR A 76 1.07 -12.12 6.83
CA TYR A 76 0.93 -13.41 7.48
C TYR A 76 0.85 -13.30 8.99
N TYR A 77 0.34 -14.36 9.58
CA TYR A 77 0.36 -14.61 11.01
C TYR A 77 1.21 -15.84 11.31
N LEU A 78 1.85 -15.83 12.48
CA LEU A 78 2.41 -17.04 13.08
C LEU A 78 1.29 -17.78 13.80
N ASP A 79 0.83 -18.89 13.22
CA ASP A 79 -0.37 -19.64 13.60
C ASP A 79 -0.02 -20.84 14.50
N SER A 80 0.76 -20.56 15.55
CA SER A 80 1.23 -21.50 16.56
C SER A 80 0.97 -20.96 17.98
N ASN A 81 1.06 -21.83 18.98
CA ASN A 81 1.01 -21.42 20.39
C ASN A 81 2.19 -20.50 20.74
N VAL A 82 1.97 -19.64 21.73
CA VAL A 82 3.05 -18.85 22.34
C VAL A 82 3.90 -19.79 23.19
N GLU A 83 5.20 -19.75 22.98
CA GLU A 83 6.17 -20.57 23.70
C GLU A 83 6.95 -19.70 24.70
N PRO A 84 6.65 -19.79 26.01
CA PRO A 84 7.29 -18.97 27.04
C PRO A 84 8.82 -19.10 27.04
N ASP A 85 9.34 -20.31 26.81
CA ASP A 85 10.78 -20.59 26.87
C ASP A 85 11.53 -20.06 25.65
N ALA A 86 10.80 -19.66 24.59
CA ALA A 86 11.35 -19.01 23.39
C ALA A 86 11.18 -17.48 23.42
N GLY A 87 11.09 -16.88 24.61
CA GLY A 87 10.86 -15.44 24.74
C GLY A 87 9.44 -15.04 24.37
N SER A 88 8.47 -15.94 24.57
CA SER A 88 7.05 -15.72 24.27
C SER A 88 6.74 -15.45 22.79
N VAL A 89 7.50 -16.08 21.88
CA VAL A 89 7.21 -16.07 20.43
C VAL A 89 6.28 -17.21 20.04
N ARG A 90 5.57 -17.07 18.92
CA ARG A 90 4.68 -18.12 18.40
C ARG A 90 5.46 -19.15 17.59
N MET A 91 5.72 -20.31 18.17
CA MET A 91 6.40 -21.43 17.51
C MET A 91 6.04 -22.77 18.16
N SER A 92 6.53 -23.86 17.59
CA SER A 92 6.40 -25.20 18.18
C SER A 92 7.74 -25.92 18.17
N PHE A 93 8.09 -26.55 19.27
CA PHE A 93 9.25 -27.43 19.36
C PHE A 93 8.81 -28.88 19.16
N VAL A 94 9.51 -29.57 18.26
CA VAL A 94 9.28 -31.00 18.02
C VAL A 94 10.62 -31.71 18.15
N GLU A 95 10.64 -32.78 18.93
CA GLU A 95 11.84 -33.60 19.12
C GLU A 95 12.37 -34.08 17.75
N GLU A 96 13.69 -34.09 17.59
CA GLU A 96 14.37 -34.43 16.35
C GLU A 96 13.96 -35.77 15.76
N SER A 97 13.79 -36.79 16.61
CA SER A 97 13.33 -38.13 16.21
C SER A 97 11.96 -38.09 15.51
N VAL A 98 11.02 -37.33 16.09
CA VAL A 98 9.66 -37.11 15.56
C VAL A 98 9.68 -36.20 14.33
N ALA A 99 10.47 -35.13 14.37
CA ALA A 99 10.60 -34.18 13.27
C ALA A 99 11.13 -34.86 11.99
N ASN A 100 12.11 -35.75 12.13
CA ASN A 100 12.69 -36.52 11.04
C ASN A 100 11.75 -37.62 10.51
N ALA A 101 10.85 -38.14 11.35
CA ALA A 101 9.79 -39.06 10.93
C ALA A 101 8.70 -38.36 10.08
N GLY A 102 8.55 -37.05 10.23
CA GLY A 102 7.66 -36.22 9.43
C GLY A 102 6.64 -35.46 10.28
N VAL A 103 6.51 -34.16 9.99
CA VAL A 103 5.62 -33.25 10.71
C VAL A 103 4.45 -32.85 9.81
N THR A 104 3.24 -32.81 10.34
CA THR A 104 2.04 -32.42 9.61
C THR A 104 1.60 -31.00 9.95
N ILE A 105 0.78 -30.40 9.09
CA ILE A 105 0.15 -29.10 9.37
C ILE A 105 -0.63 -29.16 10.68
N SER A 106 -1.42 -30.21 10.90
CA SER A 106 -2.20 -30.36 12.14
C SER A 106 -1.36 -30.52 13.41
N SER A 107 -0.11 -31.00 13.33
CA SER A 107 0.74 -31.15 14.52
C SER A 107 1.43 -29.86 14.96
N VAL A 108 1.63 -28.89 14.05
CA VAL A 108 2.34 -27.62 14.35
C VAL A 108 1.43 -26.39 14.24
N CYS A 109 0.43 -26.44 13.37
CA CYS A 109 -0.53 -25.36 13.10
C CYS A 109 -1.84 -25.57 13.88
N ASN A 110 -1.75 -25.91 15.16
CA ASN A 110 -2.92 -26.14 16.02
C ASN A 110 -2.81 -25.32 17.31
N PRO A 111 -2.89 -23.97 17.21
CA PRO A 111 -2.81 -23.13 18.38
C PRO A 111 -4.08 -23.30 19.24
N THR A 112 -3.88 -23.47 20.54
CA THR A 112 -4.95 -23.38 21.55
C THR A 112 -5.51 -21.96 21.62
N SER A 113 -4.64 -20.96 21.40
CA SER A 113 -5.04 -19.57 21.21
C SER A 113 -4.35 -18.98 19.98
N GLY A 114 -5.16 -18.63 18.98
CA GLY A 114 -4.66 -18.04 17.74
C GLY A 114 -4.00 -16.67 17.94
N PRO A 115 -3.30 -16.16 16.92
CA PRO A 115 -2.80 -14.79 16.90
C PRO A 115 -3.95 -13.77 16.96
N SER A 116 -3.77 -12.74 17.80
CA SER A 116 -4.64 -11.57 17.82
C SER A 116 -4.49 -10.78 16.52
N ALA A 117 -5.44 -9.87 16.27
CA ALA A 117 -5.50 -9.11 15.02
C ALA A 117 -4.22 -8.31 14.74
N GLU A 118 -3.59 -7.76 15.78
CA GLU A 118 -2.36 -6.97 15.72
C GLU A 118 -1.12 -7.81 15.38
N GLU A 119 -1.07 -9.10 15.71
CA GLU A 119 0.14 -9.94 15.59
C GLU A 119 0.49 -10.35 14.14
N PHE A 120 0.15 -9.53 13.15
CA PHE A 120 0.45 -9.78 11.74
C PHE A 120 1.78 -9.14 11.31
N HIS A 121 2.38 -9.77 10.31
CA HIS A 121 3.61 -9.32 9.66
C HIS A 121 3.36 -9.11 8.17
N VAL A 122 4.20 -8.29 7.53
CA VAL A 122 4.15 -8.06 6.08
C VAL A 122 5.48 -8.43 5.46
N LEU A 123 5.40 -9.06 4.29
CA LEU A 123 6.53 -9.33 3.41
C LEU A 123 6.35 -8.53 2.14
N VAL A 124 7.44 -7.93 1.70
CA VAL A 124 7.53 -7.20 0.44
C VAL A 124 8.70 -7.77 -0.33
N LYS A 125 8.48 -8.04 -1.62
CA LYS A 125 9.54 -8.48 -2.51
C LYS A 125 10.60 -7.38 -2.63
N GLU A 126 11.86 -7.77 -2.58
CA GLU A 126 12.98 -6.84 -2.69
C GLU A 126 12.88 -6.02 -3.99
N ASN A 127 13.20 -4.73 -3.89
CA ASN A 127 13.13 -3.75 -4.99
C ASN A 127 11.71 -3.55 -5.57
N GLN A 128 10.65 -3.90 -4.84
CA GLN A 128 9.25 -3.72 -5.23
C GLN A 128 8.45 -2.87 -4.24
N GLN A 129 9.11 -2.10 -3.37
CA GLN A 129 8.50 -1.32 -2.30
C GLN A 129 7.46 -0.30 -2.84
N ALA A 130 7.73 0.32 -3.99
CA ALA A 130 6.80 1.24 -4.63
C ALA A 130 5.53 0.55 -5.18
N ASN A 131 5.57 -0.76 -5.43
CA ASN A 131 4.50 -1.54 -6.05
C ASN A 131 3.56 -2.21 -5.04
N VAL A 132 3.79 -2.02 -3.74
CA VAL A 132 3.01 -2.65 -2.65
C VAL A 132 2.15 -1.66 -1.88
N LYS A 133 2.07 -0.41 -2.35
CA LYS A 133 1.26 0.67 -1.76
C LYS A 133 -0.19 0.22 -1.58
N GLN A 134 -0.73 0.38 -0.37
CA GLN A 134 -2.12 0.16 0.00
C GLN A 134 -2.69 1.42 0.64
N TRP A 135 -4.01 1.50 0.77
CA TRP A 135 -4.65 2.63 1.43
C TRP A 135 -4.40 2.61 2.95
N PHE A 136 -4.14 3.77 3.53
CA PHE A 136 -4.22 3.99 4.98
C PHE A 136 -5.66 3.76 5.47
N PRO A 137 -5.85 3.36 6.75
CA PRO A 137 -7.18 3.20 7.32
C PRO A 137 -7.92 4.53 7.39
N ASP A 138 -9.25 4.47 7.37
CA ASP A 138 -10.10 5.66 7.41
C ASP A 138 -9.83 6.57 8.62
N ALA A 139 -9.34 5.98 9.72
CA ALA A 139 -8.95 6.69 10.94
C ALA A 139 -7.81 7.72 10.74
N LEU A 140 -6.99 7.59 9.69
CA LEU A 140 -5.92 8.53 9.35
C LEU A 140 -6.28 9.46 8.20
N LEU A 141 -7.50 9.38 7.66
CA LEU A 141 -7.87 10.20 6.51
C LEU A 141 -8.11 11.65 6.92
N GLY A 142 -7.09 12.46 6.71
CA GLY A 142 -7.15 13.90 6.94
C GLY A 142 -5.78 14.56 6.81
N VAL A 143 -5.77 15.84 7.13
CA VAL A 143 -4.56 16.63 7.27
C VAL A 143 -4.48 17.07 8.73
N TYR A 144 -3.39 16.70 9.38
CA TYR A 144 -3.20 16.89 10.81
C TYR A 144 -1.91 17.65 11.09
N ALA A 145 -1.95 18.53 12.09
CA ALA A 145 -0.73 18.91 12.78
C ALA A 145 -0.35 17.77 13.72
N TYR A 146 0.92 17.39 13.75
CA TYR A 146 1.39 16.32 14.62
C TYR A 146 2.49 16.76 15.57
N THR A 147 2.52 16.17 16.76
CA THR A 147 3.64 16.24 17.71
C THR A 147 4.14 14.83 18.00
N VAL A 148 5.43 14.72 18.34
CA VAL A 148 6.10 13.43 18.59
C VAL A 148 6.68 13.41 20.00
N THR A 149 6.51 12.29 20.67
CA THR A 149 7.05 12.00 21.99
C THR A 149 7.82 10.69 21.94
N ASP A 150 9.09 10.72 22.34
CA ASP A 150 9.94 9.53 22.48
C ASP A 150 10.20 9.18 23.96
N ALA A 151 11.24 8.40 24.25
CA ALA A 151 11.59 8.02 25.62
C ALA A 151 12.14 9.16 26.48
N SER A 152 12.68 10.18 25.84
CA SER A 152 13.46 11.25 26.45
C SER A 152 12.73 12.58 26.44
N THR A 153 11.93 12.84 25.40
CA THR A 153 11.47 14.18 25.03
C THR A 153 10.06 14.12 24.46
N SER A 154 9.22 15.07 24.90
CA SER A 154 7.87 15.29 24.37
C SER A 154 7.85 16.53 23.49
N GLY A 155 7.02 16.52 22.44
CA GLY A 155 6.87 17.67 21.54
C GLY A 155 8.07 17.92 20.62
N ILE A 156 8.75 16.85 20.22
CA ILE A 156 9.97 16.89 19.38
C ILE A 156 9.68 17.59 18.04
N CYS A 157 8.56 17.21 17.42
CA CYS A 157 8.03 17.90 16.25
C CYS A 157 7.02 18.96 16.70
N GLY A 158 7.26 20.22 16.31
CA GLY A 158 6.48 21.38 16.73
C GLY A 158 5.51 21.91 15.67
N THR A 159 5.02 23.12 15.91
CA THR A 159 4.10 23.87 15.03
C THR A 159 4.58 23.94 13.59
N GLY A 160 3.72 23.47 12.67
CA GLY A 160 3.99 23.44 11.24
C GLY A 160 4.21 22.04 10.69
N SER A 161 4.55 21.05 11.55
CA SER A 161 4.70 19.65 11.14
C SER A 161 3.34 19.07 10.71
N VAL A 162 3.24 18.63 9.45
CA VAL A 162 1.99 18.16 8.85
C VAL A 162 2.06 16.67 8.57
N TRP A 163 1.00 15.95 8.96
CA TRP A 163 0.69 14.60 8.53
C TRP A 163 -0.47 14.70 7.53
N ASP A 164 -0.24 14.31 6.27
CA ASP A 164 -1.24 14.41 5.20
C ASP A 164 -1.42 13.05 4.50
N ASP A 165 -2.48 12.34 4.88
CA ASP A 165 -2.93 11.13 4.18
C ASP A 165 -4.17 11.42 3.32
N CYS A 166 -4.55 12.69 3.18
CA CYS A 166 -5.68 13.12 2.38
C CYS A 166 -5.28 13.33 0.91
N SER A 167 -4.16 14.00 0.68
CA SER A 167 -3.63 14.26 -0.67
C SER A 167 -3.19 12.98 -1.37
N ASN A 168 -2.60 12.03 -0.62
CA ASN A 168 -2.27 10.70 -1.11
C ASN A 168 -2.54 9.64 -0.04
N ARG A 169 -3.62 8.87 -0.22
CA ARG A 169 -4.05 7.83 0.73
C ARG A 169 -3.10 6.64 0.87
N THR A 170 -1.99 6.59 0.15
CA THR A 170 -1.05 5.46 0.16
C THR A 170 0.33 5.80 0.71
N THR A 171 0.61 7.09 0.89
CA THR A 171 1.92 7.58 1.27
C THR A 171 1.80 8.66 2.33
N VAL A 172 2.62 8.58 3.37
CA VAL A 172 2.80 9.68 4.31
C VAL A 172 4.17 10.31 4.05
N SER A 173 4.23 11.63 4.08
CA SER A 173 5.48 12.38 3.87
C SER A 173 5.79 13.27 5.06
N PHE A 174 7.02 13.19 5.58
CA PHE A 174 7.53 14.01 6.66
C PHE A 174 8.44 15.09 6.13
N ASN A 175 8.10 16.35 6.42
CA ASN A 175 8.96 17.47 6.06
C ASN A 175 10.02 17.72 7.14
N TYR A 176 11.25 17.29 6.88
CA TYR A 176 12.35 17.44 7.84
C TYR A 176 12.86 18.87 8.02
N THR A 177 12.40 19.84 7.21
CA THR A 177 12.63 21.26 7.52
C THR A 177 11.71 21.79 8.63
N GLN A 178 10.60 21.10 8.90
CA GLN A 178 9.62 21.46 9.94
C GLN A 178 9.80 20.62 11.21
N CYS A 179 10.19 19.36 11.08
CA CYS A 179 10.66 18.53 12.19
C CYS A 179 12.01 17.91 11.84
N SER A 180 13.10 18.32 12.50
CA SER A 180 14.44 17.79 12.20
C SER A 180 14.63 16.32 12.54
N THR A 181 13.68 15.71 13.25
CA THR A 181 13.76 14.31 13.67
C THR A 181 13.36 13.39 12.54
N THR A 182 14.29 12.49 12.19
CA THR A 182 14.06 11.38 11.27
C THR A 182 12.93 10.50 11.80
N MET A 183 11.90 10.31 10.99
CA MET A 183 10.74 9.50 11.35
C MET A 183 10.88 8.12 10.73
N PHE A 184 10.78 7.08 11.56
CA PHE A 184 10.74 5.68 11.12
C PHE A 184 11.93 5.27 10.23
N ASP A 185 13.12 5.74 10.62
CA ASP A 185 14.38 5.54 9.90
C ASP A 185 14.39 6.04 8.45
N SER A 186 13.42 6.87 8.03
CA SER A 186 13.37 7.41 6.67
C SER A 186 14.18 8.69 6.57
N THR A 187 15.21 8.69 5.72
CA THR A 187 15.99 9.89 5.38
C THR A 187 15.25 10.78 4.38
N ASP A 188 14.47 10.18 3.49
CA ASP A 188 13.77 10.91 2.43
C ASP A 188 12.40 11.42 2.91
N GLY A 189 11.91 10.89 4.03
CA GLY A 189 10.67 11.29 4.68
C GLY A 189 9.43 10.70 4.05
N GLU A 190 9.54 9.86 3.02
CA GLU A 190 8.41 9.26 2.32
C GLU A 190 8.23 7.78 2.71
N LEU A 191 7.07 7.44 3.26
CA LEU A 191 6.75 6.09 3.71
C LEU A 191 5.44 5.60 3.09
N TYR A 192 5.35 4.30 2.83
CA TYR A 192 4.22 3.70 2.13
C TYR A 192 3.41 2.81 3.04
N ALA A 193 2.09 2.98 3.05
CA ALA A 193 1.21 2.00 3.68
C ALA A 193 1.24 0.68 2.90
N THR A 194 1.35 -0.45 3.61
CA THR A 194 1.40 -1.79 3.00
C THR A 194 0.22 -2.68 3.37
N LYS A 195 -0.26 -2.60 4.62
CA LYS A 195 -1.44 -3.33 5.08
C LYS A 195 -1.92 -2.72 6.39
N TYR A 196 -3.22 -2.66 6.58
CA TYR A 196 -3.81 -2.45 7.89
C TYR A 196 -4.84 -3.52 8.26
N ILE A 197 -5.01 -3.70 9.56
CA ILE A 197 -6.05 -4.53 10.18
C ILE A 197 -6.67 -3.73 11.32
N THR A 198 -8.00 -3.63 11.34
CA THR A 198 -8.73 -2.92 12.38
C THR A 198 -9.34 -3.91 13.36
N SER A 199 -9.13 -3.68 14.65
CA SER A 199 -9.71 -4.45 15.76
C SER A 199 -10.30 -3.48 16.79
N GLY A 200 -11.62 -3.54 16.98
CA GLY A 200 -12.34 -2.55 17.78
C GLY A 200 -12.15 -1.14 17.22
N SER A 201 -11.65 -0.22 18.06
CA SER A 201 -11.36 1.18 17.69
C SER A 201 -9.92 1.43 17.23
N THR A 202 -9.09 0.39 17.15
CA THR A 202 -7.67 0.52 16.81
C THR A 202 -7.39 -0.08 15.45
N SER A 203 -6.69 0.68 14.60
CA SER A 203 -6.16 0.19 13.33
C SER A 203 -4.65 -0.01 13.44
N TYR A 204 -4.19 -1.21 13.15
CA TYR A 204 -2.78 -1.58 13.10
C TYR A 204 -2.32 -1.50 11.65
N VAL A 205 -1.35 -0.62 11.35
CA VAL A 205 -0.91 -0.30 9.99
C VAL A 205 0.58 -0.60 9.87
N ILE A 206 0.97 -1.44 8.93
CA ILE A 206 2.39 -1.59 8.58
C ILE A 206 2.73 -0.58 7.48
N ILE A 207 3.65 0.32 7.79
CA ILE A 207 4.28 1.21 6.81
C ILE A 207 5.68 0.69 6.45
N ILE A 208 6.11 0.95 5.22
CA ILE A 208 7.43 0.59 4.71
C ILE A 208 8.22 1.83 4.32
N ASN A 209 9.48 1.84 4.74
CA ASN A 209 10.53 2.75 4.33
C ASN A 209 11.22 2.22 3.07
N ALA A 210 11.10 2.98 1.99
CA ALA A 210 11.60 2.62 0.67
C ALA A 210 13.06 3.07 0.43
N ASP A 211 13.68 3.75 1.38
CA ASP A 211 15.00 4.34 1.22
C ASP A 211 16.07 3.24 1.00
N SER A 212 17.18 3.62 0.37
CA SER A 212 18.19 2.68 -0.12
C SER A 212 19.17 2.19 0.96
N THR A 213 19.29 2.90 2.10
CA THR A 213 20.37 2.69 3.09
C THR A 213 19.87 2.26 4.48
N THR A 214 18.66 1.75 4.62
CA THR A 214 17.99 1.63 5.93
C THR A 214 18.17 0.27 6.60
N SER A 215 18.41 0.29 7.91
CA SER A 215 18.53 -0.90 8.77
C SER A 215 17.17 -1.50 9.14
N THR A 216 16.15 -0.65 9.28
CA THR A 216 14.76 -1.05 9.58
C THR A 216 13.86 -0.57 8.46
N ARG A 217 13.18 -1.50 7.78
CA ARG A 217 12.31 -1.16 6.66
C ARG A 217 10.84 -1.05 7.01
N PHE A 218 10.38 -1.77 8.03
CA PHE A 218 8.98 -1.80 8.41
C PHE A 218 8.79 -1.12 9.75
N THR A 219 7.64 -0.47 9.91
CA THR A 219 7.17 0.04 11.19
C THR A 219 5.69 -0.26 11.30
N CYS A 220 5.25 -0.79 12.44
CA CYS A 220 3.85 -0.86 12.76
C CYS A 220 3.37 0.39 13.47
N LEU A 221 2.23 0.92 13.05
CA LEU A 221 1.49 1.97 13.71
C LEU A 221 0.22 1.39 14.35
N ALA A 222 -0.03 1.68 15.63
CA ALA A 222 -1.35 1.47 16.22
C ALA A 222 -2.07 2.82 16.30
N VAL A 223 -3.19 2.94 15.61
CA VAL A 223 -3.94 4.19 15.41
C VAL A 223 -5.28 4.10 16.10
N SER A 224 -5.61 5.06 16.98
CA SER A 224 -6.95 5.20 17.52
C SER A 224 -7.26 6.67 17.82
N GLY A 225 -8.32 7.18 17.20
CA GLY A 225 -8.68 8.59 17.27
C GLY A 225 -7.52 9.48 16.82
N SER A 226 -7.07 10.37 17.69
CA SER A 226 -5.95 11.29 17.45
C SER A 226 -4.59 10.76 17.91
N SER A 227 -4.50 9.52 18.39
CA SER A 227 -3.25 8.96 18.92
C SER A 227 -2.70 7.88 17.99
N VAL A 228 -1.40 7.92 17.76
CA VAL A 228 -0.68 6.91 16.99
C VAL A 228 0.56 6.49 17.78
N SER A 229 0.71 5.21 18.11
CA SER A 229 1.98 4.67 18.60
C SER A 229 2.68 3.94 17.47
N SER A 230 4.00 3.80 17.57
CA SER A 230 4.79 3.07 16.60
C SER A 230 5.62 1.97 17.24
N ASN A 231 5.88 0.92 16.48
CA ASN A 231 6.81 -0.14 16.83
C ASN A 231 7.66 -0.49 15.61
N PRO A 232 9.00 -0.43 15.69
CA PRO A 232 9.87 -0.88 14.61
C PRO A 232 9.60 -2.35 14.23
N GLY A 233 9.64 -2.66 12.94
CA GLY A 233 9.33 -3.98 12.40
C GLY A 233 7.82 -4.23 12.29
N SER A 234 7.30 -5.12 13.13
CA SER A 234 5.89 -5.54 13.13
C SER A 234 5.17 -5.06 14.39
N CYS A 235 3.84 -5.20 14.42
CA CYS A 235 3.08 -4.81 15.61
C CYS A 235 3.36 -5.76 16.77
N GLU A 236 3.43 -5.21 17.97
CA GLU A 236 3.57 -5.99 19.19
C GLU A 236 2.20 -6.44 19.70
N LYS A 237 2.13 -7.63 20.31
CA LYS A 237 0.91 -8.11 20.95
C LYS A 237 0.47 -7.12 22.04
N GLY A 238 -0.78 -6.69 21.99
CA GLY A 238 -1.30 -5.70 22.94
C GLY A 238 -0.76 -4.27 22.74
N GLN A 239 -0.12 -3.96 21.60
CA GLN A 239 0.25 -2.59 21.26
C GLN A 239 -0.99 -1.69 21.32
N SER A 240 -0.88 -0.57 22.03
CA SER A 240 -1.96 0.41 22.14
C SER A 240 -1.61 1.67 21.36
N ALA A 241 -2.62 2.40 20.89
CA ALA A 241 -2.38 3.67 20.18
C ALA A 241 -1.92 4.82 21.09
N THR A 242 -2.05 4.66 22.41
CA THR A 242 -1.86 5.73 23.42
C THR A 242 -0.60 5.55 24.27
N ALA A 243 0.11 4.44 24.13
CA ALA A 243 1.36 4.18 24.83
C ALA A 243 2.46 3.76 23.85
N ARG A 244 3.69 4.15 24.15
CA ARG A 244 4.88 3.65 23.44
C ARG A 244 5.07 2.17 23.73
N THR A 245 5.62 1.44 22.76
CA THR A 245 6.10 0.09 23.02
C THR A 245 7.40 0.14 23.82
N SER A 246 7.88 -1.03 24.25
CA SER A 246 9.13 -1.13 25.02
C SER A 246 10.38 -0.82 24.17
N ASP A 247 10.24 -0.77 22.85
CA ASP A 247 11.33 -0.48 21.92
C ASP A 247 11.82 0.97 22.07
N ALA A 248 13.14 1.15 22.10
CA ALA A 248 13.76 2.47 22.25
C ALA A 248 13.46 3.42 21.08
N ALA A 249 13.31 2.89 19.86
CA ALA A 249 12.98 3.64 18.66
C ALA A 249 11.46 3.83 18.46
N SER A 250 10.62 3.27 19.34
CA SER A 250 9.19 3.57 19.34
C SER A 250 8.93 5.04 19.66
N VAL A 251 7.90 5.61 19.04
CA VAL A 251 7.41 6.96 19.34
C VAL A 251 5.89 6.98 19.47
N LEU A 252 5.39 7.95 20.23
CA LEU A 252 3.97 8.30 20.31
C LEU A 252 3.74 9.61 19.56
N ILE A 253 2.70 9.64 18.74
CA ILE A 253 2.35 10.76 17.88
C ILE A 253 0.94 11.21 18.24
N SER A 254 0.79 12.51 18.49
CA SER A 254 -0.51 13.13 18.72
C SER A 254 -0.91 13.94 17.50
N LEU A 255 -2.08 13.63 16.94
CA LEU A 255 -2.66 14.29 15.79
C LEU A 255 -3.68 15.34 16.25
N SER A 256 -3.68 16.49 15.62
CA SER A 256 -4.66 17.55 15.84
C SER A 256 -5.10 18.12 14.49
N ALA A 257 -6.31 18.66 14.42
CA ALA A 257 -6.83 19.22 13.18
C ALA A 257 -5.87 20.29 12.66
N TYR A 258 -5.41 20.14 11.41
CA TYR A 258 -4.58 21.14 10.78
C TYR A 258 -5.44 22.35 10.42
N ALA A 259 -5.19 23.48 11.08
CA ALA A 259 -5.82 24.73 10.69
C ALA A 259 -5.21 25.18 9.37
N PHE A 260 -5.93 24.99 8.28
CA PHE A 260 -5.62 25.71 7.05
C PHE A 260 -5.78 27.19 7.38
N THR A 261 -4.67 27.91 7.50
CA THR A 261 -4.69 29.32 7.18
C THR A 261 -5.08 29.35 5.72
N SER A 262 -6.39 29.49 5.48
CA SER A 262 -6.83 30.19 4.31
C SER A 262 -5.99 31.45 4.37
N ALA A 263 -5.03 31.60 3.46
CA ALA A 263 -4.83 32.91 2.94
C ALA A 263 -6.26 33.28 2.52
N SER A 264 -6.94 34.07 3.36
CA SER A 264 -7.68 35.15 2.77
C SER A 264 -6.64 35.67 1.79
N VAL A 265 -6.87 35.42 0.51
CA VAL A 265 -6.54 36.44 -0.45
C VAL A 265 -7.14 37.64 0.24
N ALA A 266 -6.28 38.42 0.90
CA ALA A 266 -6.63 39.75 1.24
C ALA A 266 -7.05 40.21 -0.13
N SER A 267 -8.36 40.30 -0.31
CA SER A 267 -8.96 41.20 -1.25
C SER A 267 -8.44 42.53 -0.75
N SER A 268 -7.16 42.81 -1.06
CA SER A 268 -6.79 44.07 -1.59
C SER A 268 -7.84 44.25 -2.67
N SER A 269 -8.87 45.01 -2.29
CA SER A 269 -9.49 45.98 -3.15
C SER A 269 -8.39 46.86 -3.76
N SER A 270 -7.45 46.25 -4.48
CA SER A 270 -6.78 46.87 -5.58
C SER A 270 -7.87 46.93 -6.63
N SER A 271 -8.53 48.08 -6.64
CA SER A 271 -9.64 48.43 -7.50
C SER A 271 -9.19 48.32 -8.97
N ASN A 272 -9.16 47.09 -9.50
CA ASN A 272 -9.04 46.81 -10.92
C ASN A 272 -10.30 47.26 -11.69
N VAL A 273 -11.29 47.83 -10.99
CA VAL A 273 -12.41 48.57 -11.56
C VAL A 273 -11.90 49.66 -12.53
N GLY A 274 -10.77 50.31 -12.26
CA GLY A 274 -10.20 51.31 -13.17
C GLY A 274 -9.66 50.72 -14.49
N ILE A 275 -9.00 49.56 -14.43
CA ILE A 275 -8.43 48.90 -15.61
C ILE A 275 -9.54 48.22 -16.43
N ILE A 276 -10.50 47.58 -15.76
CA ILE A 276 -11.64 46.93 -16.42
C ILE A 276 -12.55 47.98 -17.09
N ALA A 277 -12.82 49.11 -16.43
CA ALA A 277 -13.56 50.21 -17.05
C ALA A 277 -12.80 50.83 -18.24
N GLY A 278 -11.48 51.00 -18.13
CA GLY A 278 -10.64 51.53 -19.20
C GLY A 278 -10.63 50.64 -20.45
N VAL A 279 -10.51 49.32 -20.28
CA VAL A 279 -10.51 48.34 -21.39
C VAL A 279 -11.87 48.32 -22.12
N ILE A 280 -12.98 48.45 -21.38
CA ILE A 280 -14.32 48.49 -21.98
C ILE A 280 -14.52 49.74 -22.83
N VAL A 281 -14.06 50.92 -22.37
CA VAL A 281 -14.19 52.17 -23.14
C VAL A 281 -13.37 52.13 -24.43
N VAL A 282 -12.15 51.60 -24.39
CA VAL A 282 -11.29 51.47 -25.58
C VAL A 282 -11.90 50.48 -26.60
N LEU A 283 -12.47 49.37 -26.14
CA LEU A 283 -13.16 48.40 -27.01
C LEU A 283 -14.39 49.01 -27.70
N ILE A 284 -15.19 49.82 -27.00
CA ILE A 284 -16.37 50.49 -27.58
C ILE A 284 -15.95 51.49 -28.67
N ILE A 285 -14.86 52.25 -28.46
CA ILE A 285 -14.35 53.20 -29.46
C ILE A 285 -13.83 52.47 -30.71
N LEU A 286 -13.13 51.35 -30.54
CA LEU A 286 -12.66 50.54 -31.68
C LEU A 286 -13.81 49.94 -32.48
N ILE A 287 -14.85 49.43 -31.81
CA ILE A 287 -16.03 48.89 -32.48
C ILE A 287 -16.79 50.00 -33.23
N ALA A 288 -16.99 51.17 -32.61
CA ALA A 288 -17.62 52.31 -33.27
C ALA A 288 -16.81 52.81 -34.49
N GLY A 289 -15.48 52.84 -34.38
CA GLY A 289 -14.59 53.17 -35.49
C GLY A 289 -14.67 52.17 -36.65
N ALA A 290 -14.72 50.86 -36.34
CA ALA A 290 -14.88 49.82 -37.35
C ALA A 290 -16.24 49.89 -38.08
N ILE A 291 -17.32 50.12 -37.33
CA ILE A 291 -18.67 50.28 -37.91
C ILE A 291 -18.74 51.56 -38.77
N GLY A 292 -18.20 52.69 -38.28
CA GLY A 292 -18.13 53.94 -39.04
C GLY A 292 -17.30 53.81 -40.32
N GLY A 293 -16.14 53.15 -40.23
CA GLY A 293 -15.28 52.86 -41.38
C GLY A 293 -15.96 51.95 -42.40
N PHE A 294 -16.67 50.92 -41.95
CA PHE A 294 -17.43 50.01 -42.81
C PHE A 294 -18.55 50.73 -43.56
N ILE A 295 -19.33 51.58 -42.87
CA ILE A 295 -20.40 52.38 -43.48
C ILE A 295 -19.82 53.38 -44.50
N PHE A 296 -18.71 54.05 -44.16
CA PHE A 296 -18.04 55.00 -45.05
C PHE A 296 -17.49 54.32 -46.30
N TYR A 297 -16.84 53.16 -46.14
CA TYR A 297 -16.35 52.35 -47.24
C TYR A 297 -17.49 51.90 -48.17
N HIS A 298 -18.62 51.47 -47.61
CA HIS A 298 -19.79 51.06 -48.41
C HIS A 298 -20.47 52.22 -49.15
N LYS A 299 -20.38 53.44 -48.62
CA LYS A 299 -20.93 54.64 -49.28
C LYS A 299 -20.07 55.12 -50.45
N TYR A 300 -18.75 54.93 -50.38
CA TYR A 300 -17.83 55.37 -51.44
C TYR A 300 -17.69 54.39 -52.62
N LYS A 301 -18.08 53.12 -52.45
CA LYS A 301 -18.04 52.13 -53.55
C LYS A 301 -19.21 52.25 -54.54
N LYS A 302 -20.13 53.21 -54.38
CA LYS A 302 -21.21 53.50 -55.33
C LYS A 302 -20.86 54.65 -56.30
N LYS A 303 -19.73 54.54 -57.01
CA LYS A 303 -19.51 55.29 -58.27
C LYS A 303 -19.29 54.29 -59.40
N PRO A 304 -20.13 54.30 -60.45
CA PRO A 304 -20.05 53.36 -61.57
C PRO A 304 -18.95 53.76 -62.55
N PHE A 305 -18.13 52.80 -62.96
CA PHE A 305 -17.16 52.94 -64.06
C PHE A 305 -17.87 52.60 -65.40
N PRO A 306 -17.83 53.47 -66.43
CA PRO A 306 -18.43 53.21 -67.74
C PRO A 306 -17.47 52.50 -68.74
N TRP A 307 -18.12 51.74 -69.64
CA TRP A 307 -17.69 50.73 -70.62
C TRP A 307 -16.87 51.21 -71.86
N GLN A 308 -16.12 50.31 -72.53
CA GLN A 308 -16.49 49.72 -73.86
C GLN A 308 -15.47 48.75 -74.56
N LYS A 309 -15.98 47.55 -74.97
CA LYS A 309 -15.98 46.85 -76.32
C LYS A 309 -14.67 46.68 -77.14
N SER A 310 -14.36 45.64 -77.92
CA SER A 310 -14.99 44.41 -78.52
C SER A 310 -13.85 43.60 -79.20
N LYS A 311 -13.81 42.26 -79.37
CA LYS A 311 -14.51 41.33 -80.31
C LYS A 311 -14.06 39.89 -79.93
N VAL A 312 -14.89 38.83 -79.81
CA VAL A 312 -15.58 38.02 -80.86
C VAL A 312 -14.55 37.43 -81.85
N GLN A 313 -14.33 36.11 -82.02
CA GLN A 313 -15.28 35.04 -82.33
C GLN A 313 -14.63 33.62 -82.32
N ASN A 314 -15.45 32.59 -82.02
CA ASN A 314 -15.41 31.16 -82.41
C ASN A 314 -14.20 30.32 -81.96
N GLY A 315 -14.33 29.05 -81.54
CA GLY A 315 -15.38 28.02 -81.60
C GLY A 315 -14.58 26.71 -81.54
N SER A 316 -14.75 25.86 -80.53
CA SER A 316 -15.68 24.72 -80.46
C SER A 316 -14.85 23.43 -80.30
N GLU A 317 -15.26 22.61 -79.33
CA GLU A 317 -15.19 21.12 -79.35
C GLU A 317 -13.78 20.48 -79.20
N GLU A 318 -13.56 19.35 -78.52
CA GLU A 318 -14.36 18.42 -77.71
C GLU A 318 -13.36 17.39 -77.13
N ASN A 319 -13.73 16.77 -76.00
CA ASN A 319 -13.28 15.47 -75.46
C ASN A 319 -11.84 15.20 -74.97
N ALA A 320 -11.79 14.97 -73.66
CA ALA A 320 -11.38 13.74 -72.97
C ALA A 320 -10.12 12.99 -73.42
N GLU A 321 -9.14 12.87 -72.52
CA GLU A 321 -8.53 11.56 -72.19
C GLU A 321 -7.73 11.58 -70.89
N LYS A 322 -7.94 10.56 -70.04
CA LYS A 322 -7.02 10.06 -69.01
C LYS A 322 -6.79 8.59 -69.39
N PRO A 323 -5.55 8.05 -69.39
CA PRO A 323 -5.17 7.11 -68.32
C PRO A 323 -3.66 7.15 -67.96
N ALA A 324 -3.30 6.96 -66.68
CA ALA A 324 -2.61 5.78 -66.08
C ALA A 324 -1.11 5.69 -66.43
N ILE A 325 -0.19 5.42 -65.50
CA ILE A 325 0.10 4.07 -64.96
C ILE A 325 1.04 4.20 -63.72
N ASP A 326 0.70 3.42 -62.69
CA ASP A 326 1.40 3.06 -61.43
C ASP A 326 2.55 2.04 -61.72
N PRO A 327 3.14 1.28 -60.77
CA PRO A 327 3.68 1.57 -59.43
C PRO A 327 5.08 0.89 -59.22
N ALA A 328 5.71 1.09 -58.06
CA ALA A 328 6.48 0.02 -57.41
C ALA A 328 6.61 0.27 -55.90
N SER A 329 5.93 -0.59 -55.13
CA SER A 329 6.10 -0.81 -53.68
C SER A 329 7.11 -1.97 -53.47
N PRO A 330 7.56 -2.32 -52.24
CA PRO A 330 6.66 -3.00 -51.30
C PRO A 330 6.80 -2.59 -49.81
N LYS A 331 5.64 -2.63 -49.15
CA LYS A 331 5.46 -2.69 -47.68
C LYS A 331 5.60 -4.13 -47.18
N VAL A 332 6.20 -4.26 -46.00
CA VAL A 332 6.20 -5.47 -45.17
C VAL A 332 4.88 -5.54 -44.38
N VAL A 333 4.22 -6.69 -44.43
CA VAL A 333 3.03 -7.04 -43.66
C VAL A 333 3.47 -7.92 -42.47
N VAL A 334 3.02 -7.57 -41.27
CA VAL A 334 3.09 -8.44 -40.07
C VAL A 334 1.66 -8.79 -39.69
N ASP A 335 1.34 -10.08 -39.81
CA ASP A 335 0.10 -10.70 -39.38
C ASP A 335 0.00 -10.76 -37.85
N ILE A 336 -1.13 -10.31 -37.30
CA ILE A 336 -1.53 -10.54 -35.90
C ILE A 336 -2.63 -11.60 -35.92
N GLN A 337 -2.29 -12.82 -35.50
CA GLN A 337 -3.28 -13.86 -35.22
C GLN A 337 -3.81 -13.71 -33.79
N THR A 338 -5.11 -13.47 -33.68
CA THR A 338 -5.91 -13.59 -32.45
C THR A 338 -6.17 -15.06 -32.11
N PRO A 339 -6.02 -15.49 -30.83
CA PRO A 339 -6.39 -16.85 -30.42
C PRO A 339 -7.91 -17.01 -30.28
N LYS A 340 -8.41 -18.12 -30.82
CA LYS A 340 -9.80 -18.58 -30.78
C LYS A 340 -10.26 -18.96 -29.37
N GLU A 341 -11.42 -18.43 -29.03
CA GLU A 341 -12.30 -18.78 -27.92
C GLU A 341 -12.70 -20.27 -27.98
N LYS A 342 -12.44 -21.00 -26.88
CA LYS A 342 -12.86 -22.40 -26.71
C LYS A 342 -13.93 -22.45 -25.62
N ASN A 343 -15.17 -22.68 -26.07
CA ASN A 343 -16.31 -23.07 -25.27
C ASN A 343 -16.00 -24.36 -24.49
N ASN A 344 -16.04 -24.30 -23.16
CA ASN A 344 -16.16 -25.47 -22.30
C ASN A 344 -17.42 -25.34 -21.45
N SER A 345 -18.35 -26.24 -21.74
CA SER A 345 -19.62 -26.45 -21.07
C SER A 345 -19.42 -26.90 -19.62
N LEU A 346 -20.13 -26.25 -18.69
CA LEU A 346 -20.24 -26.66 -17.29
C LEU A 346 -21.14 -27.89 -17.16
N PRO A 347 -20.81 -28.88 -16.30
CA PRO A 347 -21.74 -29.94 -15.92
C PRO A 347 -22.76 -29.48 -14.86
N PRO A 348 -23.90 -30.20 -14.70
CA PRO A 348 -25.07 -29.72 -13.97
C PRO A 348 -24.91 -29.74 -12.45
N ILE A 349 -25.61 -28.80 -11.82
CA ILE A 349 -25.77 -28.62 -10.37
C ILE A 349 -26.56 -29.79 -9.78
N GLU A 350 -25.93 -30.56 -8.89
CA GLU A 350 -26.61 -31.52 -8.03
C GLU A 350 -27.35 -30.84 -6.86
N LYS A 351 -28.44 -31.48 -6.45
CA LYS A 351 -29.51 -30.99 -5.57
C LYS A 351 -29.09 -30.84 -4.09
N PRO A 352 -29.89 -30.13 -3.26
CA PRO A 352 -29.57 -29.81 -1.87
C PRO A 352 -29.54 -31.03 -0.96
N VAL A 353 -28.54 -31.07 -0.07
CA VAL A 353 -28.45 -32.00 1.05
C VAL A 353 -29.44 -31.56 2.15
N PRO A 354 -30.25 -32.48 2.72
CA PRO A 354 -31.16 -32.17 3.83
C PRO A 354 -30.43 -31.92 5.15
N PRO A 355 -31.04 -31.20 6.11
CA PRO A 355 -30.41 -30.81 7.37
C PRO A 355 -30.11 -32.02 8.26
N LEU A 356 -28.96 -31.97 8.91
CA LEU A 356 -28.55 -32.93 9.94
C LEU A 356 -29.23 -32.56 11.26
N ASP A 357 -29.95 -33.55 11.79
CA ASP A 357 -30.72 -33.47 13.02
C ASP A 357 -29.86 -33.08 14.23
N GLU A 358 -30.53 -32.25 15.02
CA GLU A 358 -30.24 -31.84 16.38
C GLU A 358 -30.21 -33.05 17.35
N ASN A 359 -29.39 -32.92 18.40
CA ASN A 359 -29.58 -33.56 19.71
C ASN A 359 -28.97 -34.97 19.94
N LYS A 360 -27.86 -34.98 20.70
CA LYS A 360 -27.71 -35.82 21.90
C LYS A 360 -26.62 -35.28 22.82
N ASN A 361 -27.06 -34.58 23.86
CA ASN A 361 -26.32 -34.37 25.10
C ASN A 361 -25.92 -35.73 25.69
N GLN A 362 -24.62 -35.95 25.89
CA GLN A 362 -24.11 -37.05 26.71
C GLN A 362 -23.12 -36.45 27.73
N PRO A 363 -23.40 -36.52 29.04
CA PRO A 363 -22.48 -36.02 30.06
C PRO A 363 -21.28 -36.96 30.22
N LEU A 364 -20.07 -36.38 30.31
CA LEU A 364 -18.85 -37.12 30.64
C LEU A 364 -18.89 -37.67 32.08
N PRO A 365 -18.30 -38.85 32.35
CA PRO A 365 -18.19 -39.41 33.69
C PRO A 365 -17.13 -38.68 34.53
N SER A 366 -17.46 -38.44 35.81
CA SER A 366 -16.54 -37.91 36.83
C SER A 366 -15.38 -38.87 37.10
N ILE A 367 -14.16 -38.34 37.07
CA ILE A 367 -12.95 -39.04 37.51
C ILE A 367 -12.73 -38.70 39.00
N THR A 368 -12.87 -39.71 39.86
CA THR A 368 -12.45 -39.67 41.26
C THR A 368 -10.96 -40.01 41.33
N ARG A 369 -10.12 -39.10 41.84
CA ARG A 369 -8.72 -39.41 42.18
C ARG A 369 -8.67 -40.18 43.50
N THR A 370 -7.92 -41.28 43.51
CA THR A 370 -7.33 -41.91 44.70
C THR A 370 -5.87 -41.55 44.78
#